data_AF-A0A5E4PGG6-F1
#
_entry.id   AF-A0A5E4PGG6-F1
#
_cell.length_a   1.000
_cell.length_b   1.000
_cell.length_c   1.000
_cell.angle_alpha   90.00
_cell.angle_beta   90.00
_cell.angle_gamma   90.00
#
_symmetry.space_group_name_H-M   'P 1'
#
loop_
_entity.id
_entity.type
_entity.pdbx_description
1 polymer ?
#
loop_
_entity_poly.entity_id
_entity_poly.type
_entity_poly.pdbx_seq_one_letter_code
_entity_poly.pdbx_strand_id
1 'polypeptide(L)'
;MKLEEQVISLDLARKLHDLGVRSESLFRWHDPLNDNDWEPTALKKAYIEKHDYNPENYPAYTVAELGEMLPVCIQDYYWLEIHKIARNKYDGFIIKYVNDSFYSIFITANKKEADARCLTLVYLIENNYVKVEDLNDK
;
A
#
# COMPACT_ATOMS: atom_id res chain seq x y z
N MET A 1 12.23 -12.21 -8.50
CA MET A 1 11.78 -11.29 -7.43
C MET A 1 10.70 -12.01 -6.66
N LYS A 2 10.84 -12.15 -5.35
CA LYS A 2 9.90 -12.95 -4.56
C LYS A 2 8.60 -12.18 -4.35
N LEU A 3 7.46 -12.87 -4.13
CA LEU A 3 6.16 -12.22 -4.08
C LEU A 3 6.05 -11.26 -2.88
N GLU A 4 6.58 -11.66 -1.73
CA GLU A 4 6.65 -10.87 -0.51
C GLU A 4 7.45 -9.57 -0.66
N GLU A 5 8.27 -9.43 -1.71
CA GLU A 5 8.99 -8.19 -2.03
C GLU A 5 8.14 -7.24 -2.90
N GLN A 6 7.06 -7.72 -3.52
CA GLN A 6 6.22 -6.96 -4.46
C GLN A 6 4.90 -6.47 -3.87
N VAL A 7 4.48 -7.05 -2.74
CA VAL A 7 3.23 -6.75 -2.02
C VAL A 7 3.52 -6.08 -0.69
N ILE A 8 2.62 -5.34 -0.07
CA ILE A 8 2.86 -4.73 1.26
C ILE A 8 3.10 -5.77 2.36
N SER A 9 3.80 -5.39 3.44
CA SER A 9 3.91 -6.20 4.66
C SER A 9 2.54 -6.45 5.33
N LEU A 10 2.43 -7.53 6.11
CA LEU A 10 1.23 -7.88 6.85
C LEU A 10 0.76 -6.77 7.81
N ASP A 11 1.68 -6.13 8.52
CA ASP A 11 1.34 -5.04 9.45
C ASP A 11 0.75 -3.83 8.72
N LEU A 12 1.26 -3.53 7.52
CA LEU A 12 0.70 -2.47 6.68
C LEU A 12 -0.66 -2.87 6.09
N ALA A 13 -0.84 -4.15 5.76
CA ALA A 13 -2.12 -4.67 5.29
C ALA A 13 -3.21 -4.57 6.36
N ARG A 14 -2.87 -4.92 7.60
CA ARG A 14 -3.73 -4.70 8.79
C ARG A 14 -4.06 -3.23 8.96
N LYS A 15 -3.07 -2.34 8.84
CA LYS A 15 -3.29 -0.89 8.96
C LYS A 15 -4.27 -0.35 7.92
N LEU A 16 -4.16 -0.75 6.66
CA LEU A 16 -5.12 -0.32 5.62
C LEU A 16 -6.52 -0.89 5.85
N HIS A 17 -6.61 -2.14 6.31
CA HIS A 17 -7.88 -2.75 6.69
C HIS A 17 -8.56 -1.98 7.83
N ASP A 18 -7.82 -1.61 8.88
CA ASP A 18 -8.34 -0.83 10.01
C ASP A 18 -8.77 0.59 9.61
N LEU A 19 -8.15 1.16 8.56
CA LEU A 19 -8.58 2.42 7.94
C LEU A 19 -9.82 2.25 7.06
N GLY A 20 -10.31 1.03 6.83
CA GLY A 20 -11.52 0.75 6.04
C GLY A 20 -11.30 0.67 4.53
N VAL A 21 -10.05 0.56 4.06
CA VAL A 21 -9.74 0.34 2.64
C VAL A 21 -10.18 -1.08 2.27
N ARG A 22 -11.09 -1.20 1.30
CA ARG A 22 -11.66 -2.49 0.89
C ARG A 22 -10.66 -3.33 0.11
N SER A 23 -10.85 -4.63 0.22
CA SER A 23 -9.94 -5.65 -0.28
C SER A 23 -10.33 -6.13 -1.67
N GLU A 24 -9.82 -5.47 -2.71
CA GLU A 24 -9.92 -5.97 -4.09
C GLU A 24 -8.68 -6.72 -4.58
N SER A 25 -7.63 -6.80 -3.75
CA SER A 25 -6.38 -7.41 -4.18
C SER A 25 -6.53 -8.92 -4.41
N LEU A 26 -5.96 -9.38 -5.53
CA LEU A 26 -5.85 -10.80 -5.87
C LEU A 26 -4.84 -11.54 -4.97
N PHE A 27 -3.91 -10.80 -4.36
CA PHE A 27 -2.95 -11.34 -3.42
C PHE A 27 -3.45 -11.11 -1.99
N ARG A 28 -3.30 -12.13 -1.15
CA ARG A 28 -3.64 -12.02 0.27
C ARG A 28 -2.57 -12.63 1.14
N TRP A 29 -2.38 -12.02 2.30
CA TRP A 29 -1.73 -12.66 3.42
C TRP A 29 -2.70 -13.68 4.00
N HIS A 30 -2.25 -14.93 4.06
CA HIS A 30 -2.99 -16.02 4.69
C HIS A 30 -2.06 -16.80 5.61
N ASP A 31 -2.65 -17.38 6.65
CA ASP A 31 -2.01 -18.36 7.53
C ASP A 31 -2.69 -19.71 7.26
N PRO A 32 -2.09 -20.60 6.45
CA PRO A 32 -2.76 -21.83 6.01
C PRO A 32 -2.97 -22.84 7.14
N LEU A 33 -2.16 -22.77 8.19
CA LEU A 33 -2.11 -23.76 9.27
C LEU A 33 -2.56 -23.19 10.62
N ASN A 34 -2.87 -21.90 10.69
CA ASN A 34 -3.19 -21.16 11.92
C ASN A 34 -2.07 -21.28 12.97
N ASP A 35 -0.81 -21.26 12.53
CA ASP A 35 0.39 -21.39 13.36
C ASP A 35 1.25 -20.11 13.39
N ASN A 36 0.69 -19.00 12.88
CA ASN A 36 1.34 -17.71 12.64
C ASN A 36 2.39 -17.71 11.51
N ASP A 37 2.38 -18.70 10.60
CA ASP A 37 3.23 -18.69 9.40
C ASP A 37 2.54 -17.98 8.23
N TRP A 38 2.49 -16.66 8.29
CA TRP A 38 1.82 -15.83 7.29
C TRP A 38 2.64 -15.70 6.01
N GLU A 39 2.03 -16.05 4.88
CA GLU A 39 2.61 -15.88 3.56
C GLU A 39 1.67 -15.18 2.57
N PRO A 40 2.21 -14.39 1.62
CA PRO A 40 1.39 -13.78 0.60
C PRO A 40 1.18 -14.79 -0.53
N THR A 41 -0.08 -15.04 -0.89
CA THR A 41 -0.45 -15.99 -1.95
C THR A 41 -1.48 -15.37 -2.89
N ALA A 42 -1.40 -15.71 -4.17
CA ALA A 42 -2.43 -15.39 -5.15
C ALA A 42 -3.64 -16.31 -4.91
N LEU A 43 -4.78 -15.75 -4.53
CA LEU A 43 -6.00 -16.52 -4.35
C LEU A 43 -6.90 -16.38 -5.58
N LYS A 44 -7.62 -17.46 -5.93
CA LYS A 44 -8.62 -17.39 -7.00
C LYS A 44 -9.76 -16.46 -6.56
N LYS A 45 -10.24 -15.61 -7.46
CA LYS A 45 -11.36 -14.69 -7.19
C LYS A 45 -12.59 -15.37 -6.57
N ALA A 46 -12.97 -16.54 -7.09
CA ALA A 46 -14.08 -17.33 -6.54
C ALA A 46 -13.83 -17.84 -5.10
N TYR A 47 -12.58 -18.02 -4.71
CA TYR A 47 -12.21 -18.36 -3.34
C TYR A 47 -12.33 -17.12 -2.44
N ILE A 48 -11.83 -15.97 -2.91
CA ILE A 48 -11.95 -14.68 -2.24
C ILE A 48 -13.42 -14.35 -1.99
N GLU A 49 -14.26 -14.30 -3.01
CA GLU A 49 -15.69 -13.97 -2.89
C GLU A 49 -16.44 -14.87 -1.90
N LYS A 50 -16.03 -16.15 -1.80
CA LYS A 50 -16.64 -17.13 -0.90
C LYS A 50 -16.15 -17.00 0.55
N HIS A 51 -14.98 -16.43 0.78
CA HIS A 51 -14.31 -16.34 2.10
C HIS A 51 -13.87 -14.91 2.44
N ASP A 52 -14.48 -13.90 1.80
CA ASP A 52 -14.07 -12.49 1.89
C ASP A 52 -14.23 -11.93 3.31
N TYR A 53 -15.07 -12.60 4.12
CA TYR A 53 -15.31 -12.27 5.51
C TYR A 53 -14.46 -13.06 6.51
N ASN A 54 -13.44 -13.81 6.07
CA ASN A 54 -12.51 -14.41 7.02
C ASN A 54 -11.65 -13.28 7.63
N PRO A 55 -11.77 -12.97 8.94
CA PRO A 55 -10.93 -11.97 9.61
C PRO A 55 -9.43 -12.30 9.54
N GLU A 56 -9.06 -13.50 9.09
CA GLU A 56 -7.70 -13.98 8.92
C GLU A 56 -7.14 -13.78 7.49
N ASN A 57 -7.77 -12.95 6.65
CA ASN A 57 -7.28 -12.69 5.27
C ASN A 57 -7.09 -11.19 5.01
N TYR A 58 -5.83 -10.74 4.98
CA TYR A 58 -5.52 -9.34 4.67
C TYR A 58 -5.06 -9.16 3.21
N PRO A 59 -5.53 -8.14 2.49
CA PRO A 59 -5.05 -7.86 1.14
C PRO A 59 -3.55 -7.56 1.13
N ALA A 60 -2.83 -8.23 0.25
CA ALA A 60 -1.41 -8.03 0.02
C ALA A 60 -1.22 -7.14 -1.21
N TYR A 61 -1.55 -5.84 -1.06
CA TYR A 61 -1.53 -4.89 -2.17
C TYR A 61 -0.14 -4.78 -2.81
N THR A 62 -0.12 -4.84 -4.13
CA THR A 62 1.07 -4.69 -4.98
C THR A 62 1.43 -3.23 -5.19
N VAL A 63 2.65 -3.00 -5.69
CA VAL A 63 3.10 -1.67 -6.17
C VAL A 63 2.12 -1.06 -7.19
N ALA A 64 1.57 -1.88 -8.09
CA ALA A 64 0.66 -1.42 -9.13
C ALA A 64 -0.69 -0.98 -8.54
N GLU A 65 -1.30 -1.79 -7.69
CA GLU A 65 -2.57 -1.44 -7.02
C GLU A 65 -2.43 -0.16 -6.20
N LEU A 66 -1.34 -0.04 -5.42
CA LEU A 66 -1.07 1.19 -4.67
C LEU A 66 -0.78 2.40 -5.57
N GLY A 67 -0.26 2.18 -6.78
CA GLY A 67 -0.06 3.22 -7.78
C GLY A 67 -1.37 3.83 -8.26
N GLU A 68 -2.40 3.01 -8.44
CA GLU A 68 -3.75 3.46 -8.82
C GLU A 68 -4.48 4.17 -7.66
N MET A 69 -4.16 3.78 -6.41
CA MET A 69 -4.73 4.39 -5.20
C MET A 69 -4.15 5.76 -4.88
N LEU A 70 -2.85 5.99 -5.16
CA LEU A 70 -2.19 7.26 -4.87
C LEU A 70 -2.61 8.35 -5.88
N PRO A 71 -3.14 9.50 -5.43
CA PRO A 71 -3.48 10.59 -6.34
C PRO A 71 -2.23 11.22 -6.94
N VAL A 72 -2.27 11.55 -8.23
CA VAL A 72 -1.15 12.23 -8.90
C VAL A 72 -0.91 13.63 -8.31
N CYS A 73 -1.97 14.31 -7.89
CA CYS A 73 -1.94 15.64 -7.30
C CYS A 73 -2.85 15.71 -6.08
N ILE A 74 -2.43 16.43 -5.03
CA ILE A 74 -3.27 16.78 -3.88
C ILE A 74 -3.31 18.29 -3.71
N GLN A 75 -4.46 18.81 -3.28
CA GLN A 75 -4.71 20.24 -3.07
C GLN A 75 -4.42 21.14 -4.29
N ASP A 76 -4.38 20.60 -5.50
CA ASP A 76 -4.09 21.30 -6.77
C ASP A 76 -2.67 21.85 -6.97
N TYR A 77 -1.76 21.71 -6.00
CA TYR A 77 -0.38 22.24 -6.12
C TYR A 77 0.72 21.33 -5.54
N TYR A 78 0.38 20.16 -5.02
CA TYR A 78 1.37 19.15 -4.66
C TYR A 78 1.27 17.95 -5.60
N TRP A 79 2.35 17.58 -6.29
CA TRP A 79 2.40 16.39 -7.14
C TRP A 79 3.21 15.26 -6.52
N LEU A 80 2.83 14.03 -6.88
CA LEU A 80 3.48 12.81 -6.46
C LEU A 80 4.85 12.64 -7.14
N GLU A 81 5.88 12.41 -6.35
CA GLU A 81 7.20 11.98 -6.81
C GLU A 81 7.61 10.67 -6.16
N ILE A 82 8.14 9.75 -6.98
CA ILE A 82 8.62 8.44 -6.56
C ILE A 82 10.03 8.25 -7.10
N HIS A 83 10.99 8.04 -6.19
CA HIS A 83 12.40 7.96 -6.52
C HIS A 83 13.00 6.68 -5.97
N LYS A 84 13.65 5.88 -6.83
CA LYS A 84 14.58 4.84 -6.36
C LYS A 84 15.91 5.51 -6.00
N ILE A 85 16.41 5.26 -4.80
CA ILE A 85 17.62 5.87 -4.29
C ILE A 85 18.65 4.82 -3.86
N ALA A 86 19.90 5.07 -4.18
CA ALA A 86 21.05 4.31 -3.72
C ALA A 86 22.10 5.30 -3.16
N ARG A 87 22.11 5.53 -1.84
CA ARG A 87 23.06 6.46 -1.18
C ARG A 87 23.50 5.90 0.16
N ASN A 88 24.80 5.98 0.47
CA ASN A 88 25.37 5.64 1.79
C ASN A 88 24.88 4.29 2.36
N LYS A 89 24.87 3.23 1.54
CA LYS A 89 24.40 1.87 1.87
C LYS A 89 22.88 1.71 2.04
N TYR A 90 22.10 2.77 1.81
CA TYR A 90 20.65 2.66 1.66
C TYR A 90 20.32 2.41 0.19
N ASP A 91 19.60 1.31 -0.07
CA ASP A 91 18.98 0.99 -1.36
C ASP A 91 17.47 0.83 -1.09
N GLY A 92 16.67 1.69 -1.72
CA GLY A 92 15.24 1.77 -1.44
C GLY A 92 14.53 2.85 -2.25
N PHE A 93 13.37 3.25 -1.73
CA PHE A 93 12.43 4.14 -2.41
C PHE A 93 12.07 5.30 -1.50
N ILE A 94 12.04 6.50 -2.08
CA ILE A 94 11.48 7.70 -1.46
C ILE A 94 10.22 8.08 -2.22
N ILE A 95 9.16 8.36 -1.47
CA ILE A 95 7.89 8.86 -2.00
C ILE A 95 7.52 10.13 -1.27
N LYS A 96 7.11 11.14 -2.03
CA LYS A 96 6.79 12.47 -1.50
C LYS A 96 5.79 13.20 -2.37
N TYR A 97 5.11 14.15 -1.76
CA TYR A 97 4.28 15.14 -2.44
C TYR A 97 4.96 16.50 -2.33
N VAL A 98 5.31 17.09 -3.48
CA VAL A 98 6.09 18.33 -3.58
C VAL A 98 5.37 19.40 -4.40
N ASN A 99 5.68 20.66 -4.14
CA ASN A 99 5.20 21.80 -4.93
C ASN A 99 6.33 22.51 -5.69
N ASP A 100 6.00 23.58 -6.41
CA ASP A 100 6.96 24.37 -7.22
C ASP A 100 8.11 24.99 -6.41
N SER A 101 7.93 25.15 -5.11
CA SER A 101 8.99 25.63 -4.20
C SER A 101 9.87 24.49 -3.67
N PHE A 102 9.71 23.28 -4.18
CA PHE A 102 10.33 22.04 -3.69
C PHE A 102 10.02 21.70 -2.23
N TYR A 103 9.00 22.34 -1.65
CA TYR A 103 8.54 22.02 -0.31
C TYR A 103 7.76 20.70 -0.36
N SER A 104 8.18 19.74 0.47
CA SER A 104 7.47 18.46 0.62
C SER A 104 6.53 18.54 1.81
N ILE A 105 5.25 18.24 1.62
CA ILE A 105 4.30 18.14 2.73
C ILE A 105 4.48 16.83 3.51
N PHE A 106 4.98 15.81 2.83
CA PHE A 106 5.27 14.49 3.37
C PHE A 106 6.39 13.82 2.59
N ILE A 107 7.22 13.06 3.28
CA ILE A 107 8.26 12.21 2.70
C ILE A 107 8.25 10.89 3.47
N THR A 108 8.20 9.77 2.75
CA THR A 108 8.49 8.45 3.31
C THR A 108 9.64 7.79 2.58
N ALA A 109 10.33 6.90 3.28
CA ALA A 109 11.42 6.11 2.72
C ALA A 109 11.32 4.66 3.19
N ASN A 110 11.31 3.72 2.27
CA ASN A 110 11.36 2.29 2.60
C ASN A 110 12.21 1.53 1.58
N LYS A 111 12.89 0.45 2.02
CA LYS A 111 13.64 -0.44 1.11
C LYS A 111 12.73 -1.08 0.06
N LYS A 112 11.47 -1.29 0.42
CA LYS A 112 10.46 -1.95 -0.41
C LYS A 112 9.44 -0.92 -0.90
N GLU A 113 9.26 -0.85 -2.21
CA GLU A 113 8.41 0.16 -2.85
C GLU A 113 6.95 0.05 -2.43
N ALA A 114 6.41 -1.17 -2.35
CA ALA A 114 5.02 -1.39 -1.94
C ALA A 114 4.77 -0.80 -0.55
N ASP A 115 5.67 -1.05 0.40
CA ASP A 115 5.57 -0.51 1.76
C ASP A 115 5.69 1.03 1.77
N ALA A 116 6.59 1.61 0.97
CA ALA A 116 6.70 3.07 0.85
C ALA A 116 5.39 3.69 0.30
N ARG A 117 4.79 3.10 -0.74
CA ARG A 117 3.54 3.58 -1.32
C ARG A 117 2.39 3.47 -0.31
N CYS A 118 2.31 2.35 0.40
CA CYS A 118 1.32 2.13 1.43
C CYS A 118 1.43 3.13 2.59
N LEU A 119 2.64 3.37 3.09
CA LEU A 119 2.88 4.38 4.13
C LEU A 119 2.46 5.78 3.67
N THR A 120 2.65 6.09 2.39
CA THR A 120 2.19 7.35 1.80
C THR A 120 0.66 7.40 1.77
N LEU A 121 -0.01 6.35 1.29
CA LEU A 121 -1.47 6.28 1.23
C LEU A 121 -2.09 6.44 2.62
N VAL A 122 -1.54 5.72 3.61
CA VAL A 122 -1.91 5.84 5.03
C VAL A 122 -1.83 7.29 5.50
N TYR A 123 -0.72 7.97 5.24
CA TYR A 123 -0.57 9.39 5.61
C TYR A 123 -1.65 10.26 4.95
N LEU A 124 -1.93 10.05 3.67
CA LEU A 124 -2.95 10.82 2.95
C LEU A 124 -4.35 10.62 3.54
N ILE A 125 -4.70 9.38 3.90
CA ILE A 125 -5.97 9.05 4.56
C ILE A 125 -6.05 9.72 5.93
N GLU A 126 -5.03 9.51 6.78
CA GLU A 126 -4.99 10.06 8.16
C GLU A 126 -5.05 11.59 8.19
N ASN A 127 -4.62 12.27 7.12
CA ASN A 127 -4.62 13.74 7.00
C ASN A 127 -5.76 14.27 6.11
N ASN A 128 -6.72 13.43 5.72
CA ASN A 128 -7.87 13.80 4.88
C ASN A 128 -7.52 14.36 3.49
N TYR A 129 -6.35 14.02 2.94
CA TYR A 129 -6.02 14.31 1.54
C TYR A 129 -6.66 13.32 0.57
N VAL A 130 -6.99 12.13 1.05
CA VAL A 130 -7.71 11.07 0.33
C VAL A 130 -8.80 10.54 1.23
N LYS A 131 -10.01 10.38 0.70
CA LYS A 131 -11.10 9.71 1.40
C LYS A 131 -11.11 8.24 1.06
N VAL A 132 -11.42 7.40 2.04
CA VAL A 132 -11.42 5.94 1.88
C VAL A 132 -12.55 5.50 0.95
N GLU A 133 -13.66 6.24 0.93
CA GLU A 133 -14.78 6.02 0.00
C GLU A 133 -14.33 6.13 -1.45
N ASP A 134 -13.52 7.16 -1.78
CA ASP A 134 -13.00 7.37 -3.14
C ASP A 134 -12.04 6.26 -3.60
N LEU A 135 -11.42 5.53 -2.66
CA LEU A 135 -10.56 4.39 -2.95
C LEU A 135 -11.37 3.11 -3.21
N ASN A 136 -12.55 3.01 -2.59
CA ASN A 136 -13.40 1.83 -2.61
C ASN A 136 -14.39 1.81 -3.79
N ASP A 137 -14.54 2.93 -4.48
CA ASP A 137 -15.44 3.12 -5.64
C ASP A 137 -14.72 3.01 -7.00
N LYS A 138 -13.40 2.74 -6.98
CA LYS A 138 -12.56 2.51 -8.18
C LYS A 138 -12.59 1.05 -8.60
#